data_AF-A0A0M9DZ96-F1
#
_entry.id   AF-A0A0M9DZ96-F1
#
_cell.length_a   1.000
_cell.length_b   1.000
_cell.length_c   1.000
_cell.angle_alpha   90.00
_cell.angle_beta   90.00
_cell.angle_gamma   90.00
#
_symmetry.space_group_name_H-M   'P 1'
#
loop_
_entity.id
_entity.type
_entity.pdbx_description
1 polymer ?
#
loop_
_entity_poly.entity_id
_entity_poly.type
_entity_poly.pdbx_seq_one_letter_code
_entity_poly.pdbx_strand_id
1 'polypeptide(L)'
;MRDQAGKINDYLNFALEKKEGKKKHYFIRRLYRLFKNLTSVLFEKTISRALTYRIDDIETIERIAELQMKEANYSMPYIEIDELFKSRESFIEGRFSEDVDLAIYKEKEEENNE
;
A
#
# COMPACT_ATOMS: atom_id res chain seq x y z
N MET A 1 -23.69 -8.40 5.18
CA MET A 1 -23.25 -8.94 6.49
C MET A 1 -22.96 -10.45 6.45
N ARG A 2 -23.79 -11.31 5.85
CA ARG A 2 -23.56 -12.77 5.81
C ARG A 2 -22.42 -13.22 4.87
N ASP A 3 -22.20 -12.49 3.77
CA ASP A 3 -21.14 -12.80 2.78
C ASP A 3 -19.73 -12.48 3.31
N GLN A 4 -19.59 -11.34 4.01
CA GLN A 4 -18.38 -10.97 4.78
C GLN A 4 -17.96 -12.05 5.78
N ALA A 5 -18.94 -12.69 6.42
CA ALA A 5 -18.68 -13.76 7.38
C ALA A 5 -18.06 -15.00 6.71
N GLY A 6 -18.40 -15.29 5.45
CA GLY A 6 -17.84 -16.41 4.69
C GLY A 6 -16.34 -16.28 4.48
N LYS A 7 -15.89 -15.18 3.88
CA LYS A 7 -14.46 -14.93 3.62
C LYS A 7 -13.61 -14.90 4.90
N ILE A 8 -14.16 -14.30 5.96
CA ILE A 8 -13.48 -14.27 7.27
C ILE A 8 -13.37 -15.70 7.83
N ASN A 9 -14.42 -16.51 7.70
CA ASN A 9 -14.40 -17.89 8.16
C ASN A 9 -13.42 -18.75 7.35
N ASP A 10 -13.37 -18.58 6.03
CA ASP A 10 -12.40 -19.26 5.16
C ASP A 10 -10.96 -18.90 5.53
N TYR A 11 -10.72 -17.62 5.82
CA TYR A 11 -9.43 -17.17 6.32
C TYR A 11 -9.07 -17.78 7.67
N LEU A 12 -10.01 -17.80 8.63
CA LEU A 12 -9.77 -18.38 9.94
C LEU A 12 -9.49 -19.88 9.87
N ASN A 13 -10.21 -20.61 9.01
CA ASN A 13 -9.95 -22.02 8.77
C ASN A 13 -8.52 -22.24 8.26
N PHE A 14 -8.09 -21.45 7.26
CA PHE A 14 -6.74 -21.48 6.73
C PHE A 14 -5.67 -21.09 7.78
N ALA A 15 -5.83 -19.95 8.44
CA ALA A 15 -4.79 -19.36 9.29
C ALA A 15 -4.59 -20.13 10.60
N LEU A 16 -5.63 -20.83 11.08
CA LEU A 16 -5.61 -21.60 12.32
C LEU A 16 -5.28 -23.08 12.12
N GLU A 17 -5.34 -23.61 10.90
CA GLU A 17 -5.12 -25.04 10.58
C GLU A 17 -3.82 -25.58 11.20
N LYS A 18 -2.73 -24.81 11.08
CA LYS A 18 -1.38 -25.20 11.53
C LYS A 18 -1.00 -24.64 12.91
N LYS A 19 -1.92 -23.95 13.60
CA LYS A 19 -1.62 -23.23 14.85
C LYS A 19 -2.27 -23.93 16.04
N GLU A 20 -1.44 -24.31 17.01
CA GLU A 20 -1.87 -24.99 18.22
C GLU A 20 -1.50 -24.23 19.50
N GLY A 21 -2.24 -24.53 20.58
CA GLY A 21 -1.98 -24.02 21.93
C GLY A 21 -1.75 -22.51 22.01
N LYS A 22 -0.65 -22.11 22.65
CA LYS A 22 -0.32 -20.70 22.92
C LYS A 22 -0.21 -19.85 21.64
N LYS A 23 0.33 -20.40 20.54
CA LYS A 23 0.48 -19.68 19.26
C LYS A 23 -0.88 -19.36 18.65
N LYS A 24 -1.84 -20.29 18.71
CA LYS A 24 -3.22 -20.10 18.28
C LYS A 24 -3.88 -18.95 19.03
N HIS A 25 -3.81 -18.96 20.36
CA HIS A 25 -4.42 -17.92 21.19
C HIS A 25 -3.78 -16.55 20.99
N TYR A 26 -2.45 -16.50 20.86
CA TYR A 26 -1.73 -15.26 20.56
C TYR A 26 -2.19 -14.66 19.23
N PHE A 27 -2.24 -15.49 18.19
CA PHE A 27 -2.68 -15.08 16.86
C PHE A 27 -4.13 -14.54 16.87
N ILE A 28 -5.06 -15.29 17.46
CA ILE A 28 -6.47 -14.88 17.57
C ILE A 28 -6.61 -13.55 18.32
N ARG A 29 -5.89 -13.37 19.42
CA ARG A 29 -5.95 -12.11 20.20
C ARG A 29 -5.44 -10.92 19.39
N ARG A 30 -4.33 -11.08 18.66
CA ARG A 30 -3.82 -9.98 17.81
C ARG A 30 -4.75 -9.70 16.63
N LEU A 31 -5.27 -10.73 15.97
CA LEU A 31 -6.22 -10.58 14.88
C LEU A 31 -7.50 -9.85 15.34
N TYR A 32 -7.99 -10.16 16.54
CA TYR A 32 -9.14 -9.46 17.12
C TYR A 32 -8.85 -8.00 17.47
N ARG A 33 -7.63 -7.69 17.95
CA ARG A 33 -7.21 -6.30 18.16
C ARG A 33 -7.14 -5.55 16.83
N LEU A 34 -6.61 -6.17 15.79
CA LEU A 34 -6.59 -5.58 14.44
C LEU A 34 -8.02 -5.31 13.94
N PHE A 35 -8.94 -6.26 14.11
CA PHE A 35 -10.36 -6.07 13.80
C PHE A 35 -10.98 -4.86 14.54
N LYS A 36 -10.61 -4.64 15.81
CA LYS A 36 -11.10 -3.49 16.60
C LYS A 36 -10.52 -2.15 16.16
N ASN A 37 -9.34 -2.14 15.56
CA ASN A 37 -8.63 -0.92 15.18
C ASN A 37 -8.91 -0.49 13.73
N LEU A 38 -9.49 -1.36 12.90
CA LEU A 38 -9.79 -1.08 11.50
C LEU A 38 -11.30 -0.91 11.27
N THR A 39 -11.66 -0.18 10.21
CA THR A 39 -13.05 -0.18 9.73
C THR A 39 -13.40 -1.56 9.18
N SER A 40 -14.68 -1.95 9.25
CA SER A 40 -15.12 -3.26 8.76
C SER A 40 -14.76 -3.50 7.29
N VAL A 41 -14.80 -2.45 6.46
CA VAL A 41 -14.47 -2.53 5.02
C VAL A 41 -12.97 -2.76 4.82
N LEU A 42 -12.13 -2.04 5.57
CA LEU A 42 -10.69 -2.19 5.49
C LEU A 42 -10.26 -3.56 5.99
N PHE A 43 -10.80 -4.01 7.13
CA PHE A 43 -10.52 -5.34 7.67
C PHE A 43 -10.87 -6.44 6.68
N GLU A 44 -12.05 -6.40 6.05
CA GLU A 44 -12.42 -7.39 5.03
C GLU A 44 -11.43 -7.40 3.86
N LYS A 45 -11.02 -6.22 3.37
CA LYS A 45 -10.01 -6.11 2.30
C LYS A 45 -8.66 -6.68 2.72
N THR A 46 -8.24 -6.43 3.97
CA THR A 46 -6.98 -6.95 4.52
C THR A 46 -7.01 -8.47 4.59
N ILE A 47 -8.06 -9.04 5.17
CA ILE A 47 -8.22 -10.49 5.32
C ILE A 47 -8.39 -11.19 3.98
N SER A 48 -9.12 -10.58 3.03
CA SER A 48 -9.25 -11.13 1.68
C SER A 48 -7.90 -11.21 0.99
N ARG A 49 -7.08 -10.16 1.07
CA ARG A 49 -5.73 -10.14 0.49
C ARG A 49 -4.81 -11.16 1.17
N ALA A 50 -4.87 -11.26 2.50
CA ALA A 50 -4.14 -12.27 3.26
C ALA A 50 -4.54 -13.70 2.85
N LEU A 51 -5.83 -13.96 2.62
CA LEU A 51 -6.32 -15.25 2.14
C LEU A 51 -5.82 -15.55 0.71
N THR A 52 -5.91 -14.59 -0.21
CA THR A 52 -5.43 -14.73 -1.60
C THR A 52 -3.96 -15.14 -1.67
N TYR A 53 -3.11 -14.52 -0.83
CA TYR A 53 -1.68 -14.81 -0.79
C TYR A 53 -1.29 -15.88 0.24
N ARG A 54 -2.27 -16.54 0.89
CA ARG A 54 -2.04 -17.56 1.93
C ARG A 54 -1.10 -17.08 3.04
N ILE A 55 -1.35 -15.87 3.56
CA ILE A 55 -0.54 -15.24 4.62
C ILE A 55 -1.14 -15.55 5.98
N ASP A 56 -0.35 -16.18 6.84
CA ASP A 56 -0.75 -16.61 8.19
C ASP A 56 0.10 -15.98 9.32
N ASP A 57 0.99 -15.06 8.95
CA ASP A 57 1.80 -14.23 9.85
C ASP A 57 1.09 -12.91 10.17
N ILE A 58 1.01 -12.59 11.46
CA ILE A 58 0.23 -11.44 11.94
C ILE A 58 0.87 -10.09 11.60
N GLU A 59 2.20 -10.01 11.59
CA GLU A 59 2.92 -8.77 11.29
C GLU A 59 2.74 -8.39 9.81
N THR A 60 2.75 -9.40 8.94
CA THR A 60 2.46 -9.22 7.52
C THR A 60 1.02 -8.75 7.27
N ILE A 61 0.05 -9.28 8.02
CA ILE A 61 -1.37 -8.84 7.92
C ILE A 61 -1.53 -7.39 8.35
N GLU A 62 -0.88 -6.98 9.44
CA GLU A 62 -0.87 -5.58 9.89
C GLU A 62 -0.28 -4.67 8.81
N ARG A 63 0.82 -5.09 8.17
CA ARG A 63 1.45 -4.32 7.08
C ARG A 63 0.55 -4.23 5.83
N ILE A 64 -0.22 -5.27 5.52
CA ILE A 64 -1.23 -5.20 4.46
C ILE A 64 -2.27 -4.12 4.77
N ALA A 65 -2.76 -4.07 6.02
CA ALA A 65 -3.72 -3.05 6.44
C ALA A 65 -3.11 -1.64 6.31
N GLU A 66 -1.88 -1.44 6.77
CA GLU A 66 -1.17 -0.15 6.63
C GLU A 66 -1.02 0.29 5.17
N LEU A 67 -0.65 -0.64 4.28
CA LEU A 67 -0.54 -0.35 2.84
C LEU A 67 -1.90 0.02 2.24
N GLN A 68 -2.96 -0.71 2.59
CA GLN A 68 -4.31 -0.42 2.13
C GLN A 68 -4.81 0.93 2.67
N MET A 69 -4.41 1.35 3.86
CA MET A 69 -4.71 2.69 4.40
C MET A 69 -3.99 3.79 3.62
N LYS A 70 -2.74 3.56 3.21
CA LYS A 70 -1.98 4.51 2.38
C LYS A 70 -2.57 4.63 0.99
N GLU A 71 -2.93 3.49 0.37
CA GLU A 71 -3.56 3.44 -0.95
C GLU A 71 -4.96 4.08 -0.93
N ALA A 72 -5.78 3.85 0.12
CA ALA A 72 -7.14 4.37 0.21
C ALA A 72 -7.23 5.90 0.35
N ASN A 73 -6.14 6.57 0.74
CA ASN A 73 -6.08 8.02 0.93
C ASN A 73 -5.43 8.76 -0.25
N TYR A 74 -5.02 8.06 -1.32
CA TYR A 74 -4.43 8.71 -2.49
C TYR A 74 -5.45 8.83 -3.62
N SER A 75 -6.36 9.79 -3.50
CA SER A 75 -6.92 10.44 -4.68
C SER A 75 -5.92 11.52 -5.05
N MET A 76 -5.13 11.30 -6.11
CA MET A 76 -4.37 12.40 -6.70
C MET A 76 -5.41 13.46 -7.08
N PRO A 77 -5.38 14.67 -6.48
CA PRO A 77 -6.33 15.69 -6.84
C PRO A 77 -6.18 15.94 -8.33
N TYR A 78 -7.30 16.02 -9.04
CA TYR A 78 -7.28 16.46 -10.42
C TYR A 78 -6.81 17.91 -10.43
N ILE A 79 -5.54 18.12 -10.82
CA ILE A 79 -4.98 19.44 -11.03
C ILE A 79 -5.37 19.84 -12.44
N GLU A 80 -6.29 20.80 -12.57
CA GLU A 80 -6.56 21.45 -13.84
C GLU A 80 -5.32 22.27 -14.21
N ILE A 81 -4.57 21.79 -15.20
CA ILE A 81 -3.41 22.52 -15.72
C ILE A 81 -3.96 23.63 -16.61
N ASP A 82 -3.86 24.86 -16.13
CA ASP A 82 -4.22 26.05 -16.91
C ASP A 82 -3.26 26.18 -18.10
N GLU A 83 -3.68 25.72 -19.28
CA GLU A 83 -2.95 25.76 -20.56
C GLU A 83 -2.38 27.16 -20.91
N LEU A 84 -2.89 28.25 -20.31
CA LEU A 84 -2.32 29.59 -20.42
C LEU A 84 -0.92 29.70 -19.79
N PHE A 85 -0.47 28.70 -19.01
CA PHE A 85 0.91 28.65 -18.55
C PHE A 85 1.92 28.73 -19.69
N LYS A 86 1.54 28.26 -20.89
CA LYS A 86 2.37 28.29 -22.12
C LYS A 86 2.59 29.70 -22.67
N SER A 87 1.76 30.68 -22.30
CA SER A 87 1.88 32.07 -22.75
C SER A 87 2.62 32.97 -21.76
N ARG A 88 3.03 32.46 -20.59
CA ARG A 88 3.79 33.23 -19.60
C ARG A 88 5.20 33.50 -20.12
N GLU A 89 5.70 34.73 -19.95
CA GLU A 89 7.06 35.11 -20.38
C GLU A 89 8.13 34.18 -19.80
N SER A 90 8.04 33.85 -18.52
CA SER A 90 8.97 32.93 -17.85
C SER A 90 8.95 31.51 -18.43
N PHE A 91 7.81 31.05 -18.94
CA PHE A 91 7.72 29.76 -19.62
C PHE A 91 8.33 29.83 -21.01
N ILE A 92 8.12 30.92 -21.75
CA ILE A 92 8.70 31.14 -23.08
C ILE A 92 10.22 31.24 -22.98
N GLU A 93 10.72 32.01 -22.00
CA GLU A 93 12.15 32.16 -21.72
C GLU A 93 12.80 30.81 -21.37
N GLY A 94 12.18 30.04 -20.48
CA GLY A 94 12.66 28.69 -20.13
C GLY A 94 12.40 27.61 -21.21
N ARG A 95 11.51 27.85 -22.18
CA ARG A 95 11.27 26.89 -23.28
C ARG A 95 12.42 26.89 -24.29
N PHE A 96 13.17 27.98 -24.37
CA PHE A 96 14.35 28.09 -25.23
C PHE A 96 15.66 27.79 -24.49
N SER A 97 15.63 27.44 -23.20
CA SER A 97 16.83 26.93 -22.56
C SER A 97 17.18 25.58 -23.18
N GLU A 98 18.46 25.40 -23.50
CA GLU A 98 19.00 24.13 -23.97
C GLU A 98 18.64 23.00 -22.98
N ASP A 99 18.50 21.78 -23.50
CA ASP A 99 18.29 20.61 -22.66
C ASP A 99 19.37 20.57 -21.58
N VAL A 100 18.95 20.35 -20.33
CA VAL A 100 19.88 20.20 -19.22
C VAL A 100 20.79 19.02 -19.54
N ASP A 101 22.10 19.23 -19.51
CA ASP A 101 23.05 18.14 -19.71
C ASP A 101 22.97 17.18 -18.52
N LEU A 102 22.30 16.04 -18.74
CA LEU A 102 22.14 14.99 -17.74
C LEU A 102 23.36 14.06 -17.67
N ALA A 103 24.40 14.25 -18.49
CA ALA A 103 25.62 13.44 -18.45
C ALA A 103 26.31 13.51 -17.07
N ILE A 104 26.23 14.66 -16.40
CA ILE A 104 26.78 14.88 -15.04
C ILE A 104 26.23 13.90 -13.99
N TYR A 105 25.04 13.34 -14.21
CA TYR A 105 24.44 12.35 -13.31
C TYR A 105 24.81 10.92 -13.69
N LYS A 106 25.11 10.66 -14.97
CA LYS A 106 25.61 9.35 -15.41
C LYS A 106 27.00 9.07 -14.86
N GLU A 107 27.89 10.06 -14.84
CA GLU A 107 29.24 9.92 -14.26
C GLU A 107 29.18 9.58 -12.75
N LYS A 108 28.19 10.10 -12.02
CA LYS A 108 27.99 9.80 -10.59
C LYS A 108 27.45 8.40 -10.28
N GLU A 109 26.78 7.75 -11.22
CA GLU A 109 26.36 6.34 -11.06
C GLU A 109 27.53 5.37 -11.28
N GLU A 110 28.55 5.78 -12.03
CA GLU A 110 29.76 4.98 -12.26
C GLU A 110 30.76 5.07 -11.10
N GLU A 111 30.90 6.23 -10.43
CA GLU A 111 31.78 6.39 -9.24
C GLU A 111 31.28 5.67 -7.96
N ASN A 112 30.00 5.31 -7.87
CA ASN A 112 29.44 4.60 -6.71
C ASN A 112 29.43 3.06 -6.85
N ASN A 113 30.01 2.53 -7.93
CA ASN A 113 30.10 1.08 -8.21
C ASN A 113 31.55 0.54 -8.25
N GLU A 114 32.53 1.27 -7.72
CA GLU A 114 33.87 0.76 -7.32
C GLU A 114 34.02 0.71 -5.79
#